data_AF-A0A130WTZ6-F1
#
_entry.id   AF-A0A130WTZ6-F1
#
_cell.length_a   1.000
_cell.length_b   1.000
_cell.length_c   1.000
_cell.angle_alpha   90.00
_cell.angle_beta   90.00
_cell.angle_gamma   90.00
#
_symmetry.space_group_name_H-M   'P 1'
#
loop_
_entity.id
_entity.type
_entity.pdbx_description
1 polymer ?
#
loop_
_entity_poly.entity_id
_entity_poly.type
_entity_poly.pdbx_seq_one_letter_code
_entity_poly.pdbx_strand_id
1 'polypeptide(L)'
;MRNYIFYGLLLLIGLSHQGFTAPMMKKGSYWKCVTYDKANKAWTAQSSYRKVAINVAFAACKKESQLPATCKTSISNCEGFINGVSTRPMWRCTAIDITAQPWESNFYSNRDDAALAAQAYCKENSTLPATCYINMVTCANKNEGAHSDGLFSGTNW
;
A
#
# COMPACT_ATOMS: atom_id res chain seq x y z
N MET A 1 4.34 -35.71 55.98
CA MET A 1 3.81 -35.87 54.60
C MET A 1 2.64 -34.93 54.35
N ARG A 2 2.88 -33.62 54.21
CA ARG A 2 1.88 -32.62 53.76
C ARG A 2 2.63 -31.28 53.66
N ASN A 3 3.07 -30.86 52.47
CA ASN A 3 3.38 -29.45 52.12
C ASN A 3 4.34 -29.27 50.92
N TYR A 4 4.98 -30.32 50.39
CA TYR A 4 5.93 -30.14 49.28
C TYR A 4 5.31 -30.25 47.87
N ILE A 5 4.07 -30.71 47.76
CA ILE A 5 3.41 -30.96 46.46
C ILE A 5 2.85 -29.65 45.85
N PHE A 6 2.49 -28.66 46.68
CA PHE A 6 1.92 -27.40 46.20
C PHE A 6 2.94 -26.42 45.62
N TYR A 7 4.22 -26.52 46.01
CA TYR A 7 5.27 -25.64 45.49
C TYR A 7 5.81 -26.07 44.11
N GLY A 8 5.60 -27.33 43.70
CA GLY A 8 6.01 -27.82 42.38
C GLY A 8 5.11 -27.33 41.25
N LEU A 9 3.82 -27.05 41.53
CA LEU A 9 2.84 -26.67 40.50
C LEU A 9 2.87 -25.17 40.16
N LEU A 10 3.31 -24.32 41.10
CA LEU A 10 3.38 -22.85 40.92
C LEU A 10 4.60 -22.41 40.10
N LEU A 11 5.63 -23.25 39.96
CA LEU A 11 6.83 -22.96 39.17
C LEU A 11 6.67 -23.23 37.66
N LEU A 12 5.63 -23.95 37.23
CA LEU A 12 5.40 -24.30 35.82
C LEU A 12 4.49 -23.32 35.06
N ILE A 13 3.85 -22.37 35.75
CA ILE A 13 2.94 -21.38 35.13
C ILE A 13 3.70 -20.09 34.73
N GLY A 14 4.97 -19.97 35.08
CA GLY A 14 5.78 -18.75 34.86
C GLY A 14 6.41 -18.57 33.47
N LEU A 15 6.27 -19.54 32.55
CA LEU A 15 7.07 -19.56 31.31
C LEU A 15 6.29 -19.41 29.99
N SER A 16 4.99 -19.14 30.03
CA SER A 16 4.15 -19.07 28.82
C SER A 16 3.68 -17.67 28.48
N HIS A 17 4.59 -16.69 28.39
CA HIS A 17 4.32 -15.44 27.68
C HIS A 17 5.52 -15.06 26.80
N GLN A 18 5.83 -15.90 25.81
CA GLN A 18 6.46 -15.38 24.59
C GLN A 18 5.37 -14.62 23.82
N GLY A 19 5.11 -13.39 24.26
CA GLY A 19 4.39 -12.43 23.43
C GLY A 19 5.22 -12.24 22.17
N PHE A 20 4.72 -12.72 21.04
CA PHE A 20 5.25 -12.34 19.73
C PHE A 20 4.99 -10.84 19.60
N THR A 21 5.95 -10.03 20.04
CA THR A 21 5.96 -8.63 19.66
C THR A 21 6.16 -8.62 18.14
N ALA A 22 5.17 -8.10 17.41
CA ALA A 22 5.36 -7.83 16.00
C ALA A 22 6.64 -6.98 15.89
N PRO A 23 7.59 -7.31 14.99
CA PRO A 23 8.79 -6.51 14.84
C PRO A 23 8.36 -5.08 14.58
N MET A 24 8.64 -4.21 15.55
CA MET A 24 8.35 -2.79 15.46
C MET A 24 9.31 -2.26 14.39
N MET A 25 8.85 -2.24 13.15
CA MET A 25 9.66 -1.76 12.04
C MET A 25 10.01 -0.30 12.32
N LYS A 26 11.31 -0.06 12.51
CA LYS A 26 11.92 1.27 12.58
C LYS A 26 11.31 2.15 11.48
N LYS A 27 11.04 3.43 11.79
CA LYS A 27 10.85 4.50 10.80
C LYS A 27 11.93 4.35 9.72
N GLY A 28 11.57 3.79 8.58
CA GLY A 28 12.52 3.37 7.57
C GLY A 28 11.77 2.88 6.34
N SER A 29 12.51 2.72 5.25
CA SER A 29 11.97 2.40 3.94
C SER A 29 11.70 0.90 3.80
N TYR A 30 10.51 0.51 3.34
CA TYR A 30 10.09 -0.90 3.22
C TYR A 30 9.12 -1.13 2.06
N TRP A 31 9.02 -2.38 1.63
CA TRP A 31 7.99 -2.88 0.73
C TRP A 31 6.91 -3.59 1.53
N LYS A 32 5.65 -3.31 1.23
CA LYS A 32 4.47 -4.03 1.72
C LYS A 32 3.80 -4.71 0.54
N CYS A 33 3.69 -6.03 0.57
CA CYS A 33 3.10 -6.81 -0.51
C CYS A 33 1.90 -7.62 0.00
N VAL A 34 0.90 -7.78 -0.86
CA VAL A 34 -0.34 -8.51 -0.53
C VAL A 34 -0.59 -9.64 -1.53
N THR A 35 -0.80 -10.84 -1.00
CA THR A 35 -1.25 -12.02 -1.75
C THR A 35 -2.74 -12.24 -1.50
N TYR A 36 -3.46 -12.61 -2.55
CA TYR A 36 -4.86 -13.00 -2.44
C TYR A 36 -5.06 -14.45 -2.87
N ASP A 37 -6.07 -15.10 -2.29
CA ASP A 37 -6.61 -16.35 -2.82
C ASP A 37 -7.85 -16.08 -3.70
N LYS A 38 -8.45 -17.14 -4.26
CA LYS A 38 -9.65 -17.02 -5.11
C LYS A 38 -10.89 -16.52 -4.35
N ALA A 39 -10.91 -16.62 -3.02
CA ALA A 39 -11.97 -16.07 -2.18
C ALA A 39 -11.73 -14.59 -1.81
N ASN A 40 -10.70 -13.95 -2.39
CA ASN A 40 -10.27 -12.59 -2.10
C ASN A 40 -9.82 -12.38 -0.65
N LYS A 41 -9.43 -13.44 0.07
CA LYS A 41 -8.80 -13.29 1.38
C LYS A 41 -7.36 -12.80 1.17
N ALA A 42 -6.91 -11.87 2.01
CA ALA A 42 -5.66 -11.16 1.85
C ALA A 42 -4.61 -11.54 2.90
N TRP A 43 -3.37 -11.74 2.48
CA TRP A 43 -2.21 -11.93 3.35
C TRP A 43 -1.14 -10.91 3.01
N THR A 44 -0.72 -10.16 4.02
CA THR A 44 0.22 -9.05 3.87
C THR A 44 1.55 -9.39 4.52
N ALA A 45 2.66 -9.04 3.87
CA ALA A 45 3.98 -9.08 4.47
C ALA A 45 4.79 -7.82 4.13
N GLN A 46 5.77 -7.52 4.98
CA GLN A 46 6.66 -6.37 4.83
C GLN A 46 8.12 -6.80 4.85
N SER A 47 8.97 -6.11 4.08
CA SER A 47 10.42 -6.31 4.07
C SER A 47 11.13 -5.13 3.43
N SER A 48 12.40 -4.89 3.74
CA SER A 48 13.24 -3.96 2.99
C SER A 48 13.42 -4.38 1.52
N TYR A 49 13.23 -5.66 1.19
CA TYR A 49 13.36 -6.20 -0.16
C TYR A 49 12.01 -6.66 -0.72
N ARG A 50 11.60 -6.12 -1.88
CA ARG A 50 10.31 -6.42 -2.54
C ARG A 50 10.08 -7.93 -2.74
N LYS A 51 11.08 -8.65 -3.25
CA LYS A 51 10.97 -10.10 -3.50
C LYS A 51 10.75 -10.90 -2.22
N VAL A 52 11.37 -10.48 -1.12
CA VAL A 52 11.19 -11.13 0.19
C VAL A 52 9.76 -10.89 0.69
N ALA A 53 9.27 -9.65 0.64
CA ALA A 53 7.89 -9.36 1.01
C ALA A 53 6.86 -10.17 0.19
N ILE A 54 7.08 -10.30 -1.13
CA ILE A 54 6.28 -11.16 -2.02
C ILE A 54 6.26 -12.61 -1.52
N ASN A 55 7.45 -13.20 -1.33
CA ASN A 55 7.57 -14.61 -0.97
C ASN A 55 6.96 -14.90 0.39
N VAL A 56 7.13 -14.01 1.36
CA VAL A 56 6.55 -14.15 2.70
C VAL A 56 5.02 -14.05 2.64
N ALA A 57 4.47 -13.06 1.95
CA ALA A 57 3.01 -12.93 1.78
C ALA A 57 2.42 -14.15 1.05
N PHE A 58 3.12 -14.66 0.04
CA PHE A 58 2.71 -15.84 -0.71
C PHE A 58 2.75 -17.11 0.14
N ALA A 59 3.84 -17.32 0.90
CA ALA A 59 3.97 -18.44 1.82
C ALA A 59 2.89 -18.43 2.91
N ALA A 60 2.56 -17.25 3.46
CA ALA A 60 1.46 -17.09 4.42
C ALA A 60 0.12 -17.51 3.80
N CYS A 61 -0.20 -17.04 2.58
CA CYS A 61 -1.40 -17.49 1.86
C CYS A 61 -1.42 -19.00 1.67
N LYS A 62 -0.32 -19.61 1.20
CA LYS A 62 -0.22 -21.06 0.97
C LYS A 62 -0.44 -21.87 2.25
N LYS A 63 -0.06 -21.32 3.41
CA LYS A 63 -0.16 -21.98 4.71
C LYS A 63 -1.54 -21.83 5.34
N GLU A 64 -2.19 -20.68 5.17
CA GLU A 64 -3.38 -20.31 5.95
C GLU A 64 -4.68 -20.22 5.12
N SER A 65 -4.58 -20.17 3.79
CA SER A 65 -5.76 -20.21 2.91
C SER A 65 -6.37 -21.62 2.91
N GLN A 66 -7.70 -21.67 2.85
CA GLN A 66 -8.43 -22.91 2.57
C GLN A 66 -8.30 -23.36 1.10
N LEU A 67 -7.84 -22.46 0.22
CA LEU A 67 -7.67 -22.66 -1.21
C LEU A 67 -6.21 -22.39 -1.64
N PRO A 68 -5.21 -23.10 -1.07
CA PRO A 68 -3.80 -22.75 -1.25
C PRO A 68 -3.33 -22.84 -2.70
N ALA A 69 -3.93 -23.68 -3.55
CA ALA A 69 -3.59 -23.74 -4.97
C ALA A 69 -3.94 -22.44 -5.73
N THR A 70 -4.81 -21.61 -5.16
CA THR A 70 -5.30 -20.38 -5.80
C THR A 70 -4.59 -19.11 -5.39
N CYS A 71 -3.69 -19.20 -4.39
CA CYS A 71 -2.85 -18.09 -3.98
C CYS A 71 -2.09 -17.53 -5.17
N LYS A 72 -2.22 -16.24 -5.43
CA LYS A 72 -1.48 -15.52 -6.46
C LYS A 72 -1.00 -14.19 -5.89
N THR A 73 0.27 -13.89 -6.12
CA THR A 73 0.83 -12.56 -5.86
C THR A 73 1.37 -11.99 -7.15
N SER A 74 1.15 -10.69 -7.33
CA SER A 74 1.72 -9.91 -8.43
C SER A 74 2.66 -8.85 -7.85
N ILE A 75 3.65 -8.48 -8.64
CA ILE A 75 4.52 -7.32 -8.40
C ILE A 75 3.67 -6.06 -8.20
N SER A 76 2.57 -5.89 -8.94
CA SER A 76 1.61 -4.77 -8.80
C SER A 76 0.93 -4.69 -7.43
N ASN A 77 0.89 -5.79 -6.68
CA ASN A 77 0.29 -5.85 -5.34
C ASN A 77 1.28 -5.45 -4.23
N CYS A 78 2.43 -4.90 -4.61
CA CYS A 78 3.42 -4.37 -3.70
C CYS A 78 3.44 -2.85 -3.76
N GLU A 79 3.51 -2.25 -2.59
CA GLU A 79 3.62 -0.82 -2.38
C GLU A 79 4.90 -0.54 -1.60
N GLY A 80 5.70 0.40 -2.11
CA GLY A 80 6.87 0.90 -1.42
C GLY A 80 6.45 1.96 -0.42
N PHE A 81 7.15 2.03 0.70
CA PHE A 81 7.01 3.08 1.69
C PHE A 81 8.39 3.64 2.00
N ILE A 82 8.55 4.95 1.96
CA ILE A 82 9.75 5.69 2.39
C ILE A 82 9.36 6.49 3.62
N ASN A 83 9.97 6.19 4.77
CA ASN A 83 9.67 6.86 6.05
C ASN A 83 8.17 6.92 6.40
N GLY A 84 7.41 5.89 5.99
CA GLY A 84 5.95 5.80 6.19
C GLY A 84 5.10 6.44 5.08
N VAL A 85 5.70 7.11 4.09
CA VAL A 85 5.01 7.68 2.93
C VAL A 85 5.00 6.67 1.80
N SER A 86 3.84 6.39 1.21
CA SER A 86 3.76 5.50 0.04
C SER A 86 4.51 6.08 -1.16
N THR A 87 5.20 5.23 -1.89
CA THR A 87 5.84 5.56 -3.16
C THR A 87 4.89 5.36 -4.35
N ARG A 88 3.69 4.80 -4.14
CA ARG A 88 2.70 4.63 -5.23
C ARG A 88 2.31 5.99 -5.77
N PRO A 89 2.47 6.29 -7.08
CA PRO A 89 2.16 7.61 -7.62
C PRO A 89 0.77 8.11 -7.20
N MET A 90 0.69 9.38 -6.81
CA MET A 90 -0.57 10.05 -6.48
C MET A 90 -0.76 11.21 -7.44
N TRP A 91 -1.08 10.90 -8.68
CA TRP A 91 -1.37 11.89 -9.70
C TRP A 91 -2.68 12.59 -9.42
N ARG A 92 -2.63 13.92 -9.48
CA ARG A 92 -3.79 14.79 -9.49
C ARG A 92 -3.62 15.78 -10.62
N CYS A 93 -4.67 15.99 -11.40
CA CYS A 93 -4.67 16.89 -12.53
C CYS A 93 -5.78 17.93 -12.38
N THR A 94 -5.62 19.07 -13.05
CA THR A 94 -6.57 20.19 -12.98
C THR A 94 -7.03 20.55 -14.38
N ALA A 95 -8.30 20.27 -14.69
CA ALA A 95 -8.94 20.78 -15.90
C ALA A 95 -9.37 22.22 -15.68
N ILE A 96 -9.46 22.97 -16.78
CA ILE A 96 -9.80 24.39 -16.77
C ILE A 96 -10.84 24.65 -17.85
N ASP A 97 -11.82 25.51 -17.58
CA ASP A 97 -12.77 25.99 -18.59
C ASP A 97 -12.34 27.36 -19.17
N ILE A 98 -13.10 27.91 -20.13
CA ILE A 98 -12.75 29.19 -20.75
C ILE A 98 -12.74 30.37 -19.77
N THR A 99 -13.36 30.22 -18.58
CA THR A 99 -13.35 31.24 -17.51
C THR A 99 -12.18 31.08 -16.55
N ALA A 100 -11.23 30.19 -16.85
CA ALA A 100 -10.09 29.87 -16.02
C ALA A 100 -10.45 29.23 -14.66
N GLN A 101 -11.64 28.65 -14.53
CA GLN A 101 -12.04 27.96 -13.29
C GLN A 101 -11.31 26.61 -13.18
N PRO A 102 -10.62 26.33 -12.05
CA PRO A 102 -9.92 25.07 -11.87
C PRO A 102 -10.85 23.94 -11.39
N TRP A 103 -10.68 22.76 -11.98
CA TRP A 103 -11.44 21.55 -11.68
C TRP A 103 -10.49 20.38 -11.45
N GLU A 104 -10.22 20.07 -10.18
CA GLU A 104 -9.24 19.07 -9.80
C GLU A 104 -9.84 17.66 -9.75
N SER A 105 -9.10 16.66 -10.23
CA SER A 105 -9.45 15.26 -10.02
C SER A 105 -9.14 14.78 -8.59
N ASN A 106 -9.62 13.58 -8.27
CA ASN A 106 -9.12 12.79 -7.14
C ASN A 106 -7.66 12.34 -7.38
N PHE A 107 -7.07 11.60 -6.44
CA PHE A 107 -5.76 10.98 -6.62
C PHE A 107 -5.86 9.68 -7.40
N TYR A 108 -4.99 9.51 -8.40
CA TYR A 108 -4.89 8.29 -9.21
C TYR A 108 -3.45 7.78 -9.26
N SER A 109 -3.30 6.47 -9.46
CA SER A 109 -1.99 5.85 -9.69
C SER A 109 -1.40 6.15 -11.06
N ASN A 110 -2.25 6.52 -12.04
CA ASN A 110 -1.84 6.85 -13.40
C ASN A 110 -2.20 8.30 -13.70
N ARG A 111 -1.29 9.00 -14.37
CA ARG A 111 -1.46 10.38 -14.81
C ARG A 111 -2.62 10.55 -15.79
N ASP A 112 -2.75 9.63 -16.74
CA ASP A 112 -3.77 9.73 -17.80
C ASP A 112 -5.17 9.55 -17.21
N ASP A 113 -5.32 8.63 -16.26
CA ASP A 113 -6.58 8.45 -15.51
C ASP A 113 -6.94 9.71 -14.72
N ALA A 114 -5.97 10.33 -14.05
CA ALA A 114 -6.18 11.61 -13.36
C ALA A 114 -6.58 12.74 -14.32
N ALA A 115 -6.02 12.77 -15.53
CA ALA A 115 -6.32 13.77 -16.54
C ALA A 115 -7.74 13.60 -17.10
N LEU A 116 -8.13 12.37 -17.43
CA LEU A 116 -9.47 12.03 -17.88
C LEU A 116 -10.51 12.32 -16.81
N ALA A 117 -10.23 11.97 -15.55
CA ALA A 117 -11.10 12.27 -14.43
C ALA A 117 -11.27 13.77 -14.19
N ALA A 118 -10.19 14.57 -14.30
CA ALA A 118 -10.26 16.01 -14.14
C ALA A 118 -11.12 16.65 -15.24
N GLN A 119 -10.92 16.20 -16.48
CA GLN A 119 -11.70 16.69 -17.61
C GLN A 119 -13.18 16.32 -17.49
N ALA A 120 -13.50 15.09 -17.08
CA ALA A 120 -14.87 14.66 -16.81
C ALA A 120 -15.51 15.50 -15.71
N TYR A 121 -14.80 15.71 -14.59
CA TYR A 121 -15.28 16.53 -13.49
C TYR A 121 -15.59 17.98 -13.92
N CYS A 122 -14.72 18.59 -14.73
CA CYS A 122 -15.01 19.89 -15.33
C CYS A 122 -16.28 19.86 -16.19
N LYS A 123 -16.42 18.88 -17.08
CA LYS A 123 -17.58 18.77 -17.98
C LYS A 123 -18.90 18.54 -17.23
N GLU A 124 -18.85 17.94 -16.06
CA GLU A 124 -20.04 17.66 -15.24
C GLU A 124 -20.45 18.86 -14.38
N ASN A 125 -19.51 19.74 -14.01
CA ASN A 125 -19.74 20.77 -12.98
C ASN A 125 -19.56 22.20 -13.46
N SER A 126 -18.82 22.44 -14.55
CA SER A 126 -18.65 23.77 -15.12
C SER A 126 -19.95 24.27 -15.73
N THR A 127 -20.16 25.58 -15.65
CA THR A 127 -21.25 26.27 -16.37
C THR A 127 -21.02 26.30 -17.89
N LEU A 128 -19.78 26.04 -18.34
CA LEU A 128 -19.36 26.05 -19.74
C LEU A 128 -18.65 24.74 -20.12
N PRO A 129 -19.34 23.58 -20.04
CA PRO A 129 -18.72 22.26 -20.09
C PRO A 129 -18.06 21.94 -21.44
N ALA A 130 -18.55 22.52 -22.54
CA ALA A 130 -17.95 22.35 -23.87
C ALA A 130 -16.54 22.95 -23.98
N THR A 131 -16.16 23.86 -23.07
CA THR A 131 -14.87 24.53 -23.07
C THR A 131 -13.83 23.88 -22.15
N CYS A 132 -14.23 22.84 -21.42
CA CYS A 132 -13.36 22.12 -20.50
C CYS A 132 -12.20 21.44 -21.22
N TYR A 133 -11.00 21.90 -20.92
CA TYR A 133 -9.76 21.33 -21.42
C TYR A 133 -8.85 20.89 -20.27
N ILE A 134 -8.02 19.89 -20.56
CA ILE A 134 -6.97 19.45 -19.66
C ILE A 134 -5.62 19.63 -20.36
N ASN A 135 -4.67 20.24 -19.67
CA ASN A 135 -3.28 20.29 -20.11
C ASN A 135 -2.45 19.40 -19.18
N MET A 136 -1.67 18.49 -19.75
CA MET A 136 -0.87 17.54 -18.98
C MET A 136 0.17 18.21 -18.07
N VAL A 137 0.53 19.47 -18.31
CA VAL A 137 1.38 20.29 -17.40
C VAL A 137 0.70 20.58 -16.07
N THR A 138 -0.63 20.59 -16.00
CA THR A 138 -1.40 20.77 -14.75
C THR A 138 -1.47 19.50 -13.89
N CYS A 139 -0.95 18.38 -14.40
CA CYS A 139 -0.87 17.15 -13.64
C CYS A 139 0.39 17.15 -12.78
N ALA A 140 0.21 16.91 -11.49
CA ALA A 140 1.29 16.78 -10.53
C ALA A 140 1.18 15.46 -9.77
N ASN A 141 2.33 14.80 -9.57
CA ASN A 141 2.42 13.69 -8.63
C ASN A 141 2.58 14.28 -7.21
N LYS A 142 1.62 13.99 -6.34
CA LYS A 142 1.53 14.55 -4.98
C LYS A 142 2.21 13.69 -3.92
N ASN A 143 3.10 12.78 -4.32
CA ASN A 143 4.00 12.06 -3.42
C ASN A 143 5.15 12.96 -2.94
N GLU A 144 4.86 14.02 -2.20
CA GLU A 144 5.83 15.05 -1.79
C GLU A 144 6.82 14.59 -0.69
N GLY A 145 6.86 13.31 -0.34
CA GLY A 145 7.73 12.76 0.73
C GLY A 145 8.56 11.53 0.36
N ALA A 146 8.43 11.02 -0.87
CA ALA A 146 9.10 9.81 -1.33
C ALA A 146 10.42 10.11 -2.04
N HIS A 147 11.24 11.02 -1.51
CA HIS A 147 12.59 11.23 -2.04
C HIS A 147 13.41 9.95 -1.81
N SER A 148 13.92 9.39 -2.90
CA SER A 148 14.47 8.04 -2.95
C SER A 148 15.78 7.92 -2.14
N ASP A 149 15.77 7.15 -1.06
CA ASP A 149 16.98 6.74 -0.31
C ASP A 149 17.79 5.64 -1.03
N GLY A 150 17.80 5.61 -2.37
CA GLY A 150 18.45 4.56 -3.18
C GLY A 150 17.77 3.17 -3.13
N LEU A 151 16.99 2.84 -2.09
CA LEU A 151 16.28 1.55 -1.94
C LEU A 151 15.27 1.27 -3.06
N PHE A 152 14.74 2.32 -3.68
CA PHE A 152 13.80 2.28 -4.80
C PHE A 152 14.44 2.72 -6.13
N SER A 153 15.79 2.83 -6.18
CA SER A 153 16.49 3.16 -7.43
C SER A 153 16.26 2.05 -8.46
N GLY A 154 15.72 2.39 -9.63
CA GLY A 154 15.42 1.44 -10.70
C GLY A 154 13.97 0.94 -10.75
N THR A 155 13.06 1.43 -9.89
CA THR A 155 11.62 1.28 -10.14
C THR A 155 11.15 2.39 -11.07
N ASN A 156 10.84 2.05 -12.32
CA ASN A 156 10.13 2.96 -13.22
C ASN A 156 8.75 3.22 -12.62
N TRP A 157 8.51 4.46 -12.17
CA TRP A 157 7.21 4.95 -11.72
C TRP A 157 6.44 5.54 -12.89
#